data_AF-A0AAW1AZL7-F1
#
_entry.id   AF-A0AAW1AZL7-F1
#
_cell.length_a   1.000
_cell.length_b   1.000
_cell.length_c   1.000
_cell.angle_alpha   90.00
_cell.angle_beta   90.00
_cell.angle_gamma   90.00
#
_symmetry.space_group_name_H-M   'P 1'
#
loop_
_entity.id
_entity.type
_entity.pdbx_description
1 polymer ?
#
loop_
_entity_poly.entity_id
_entity_poly.type
_entity_poly.pdbx_seq_one_letter_code
_entity_poly.pdbx_strand_id
1 'polypeptide(L)'
;MEECIFRKLDREDKTFCRGNLEIFYPELGDVGCTYIPKCNAYRKRISKEWISPEVRYQQADMNKKYVLIMVDPDAPSRSNPKYRFWRHWAVTDISVSTMNI
;
A
#
# COMPACT_ATOMS: atom_id res chain seq x y z
N MET A 1 10.97 -13.91 -21.22
CA MET A 1 10.55 -12.79 -20.34
C MET A 1 9.45 -13.31 -19.45
N GLU A 2 9.51 -13.08 -18.14
CA GLU A 2 8.37 -13.38 -17.27
C GLU A 2 7.22 -12.43 -17.62
N GLU A 3 6.04 -12.97 -17.86
CA GLU A 3 4.84 -12.19 -18.11
C GLU A 3 4.42 -11.45 -16.83
N CYS A 4 4.21 -10.13 -16.93
CA CYS A 4 3.72 -9.33 -15.82
C CYS A 4 2.21 -9.46 -15.67
N ILE A 5 1.77 -10.37 -14.79
CA ILE A 5 0.36 -10.56 -14.50
C ILE A 5 -0.06 -9.72 -13.29
N PHE A 6 -0.83 -8.67 -13.55
CA PHE A 6 -1.45 -7.85 -12.52
C PHE A 6 -2.78 -8.48 -12.10
N ARG A 7 -2.92 -8.76 -10.80
CA ARG A 7 -4.14 -9.37 -10.23
C ARG A 7 -4.67 -8.49 -9.11
N LYS A 8 -5.98 -8.28 -9.09
CA LYS A 8 -6.66 -7.66 -7.95
C LYS A 8 -6.64 -8.59 -6.74
N LEU A 9 -6.71 -8.02 -5.55
CA LEU A 9 -6.89 -8.80 -4.32
C LEU A 9 -8.19 -9.61 -4.41
N ASP A 10 -8.14 -10.86 -3.94
CA ASP A 10 -9.27 -11.78 -3.93
C ASP A 10 -9.59 -12.29 -2.53
N ARG A 11 -10.65 -13.11 -2.40
CA ARG A 11 -11.06 -13.77 -1.16
C ARG A 11 -11.16 -12.79 0.03
N GLU A 12 -10.51 -13.12 1.15
CA GLU A 12 -10.49 -12.32 2.37
C GLU A 12 -9.70 -11.01 2.18
N ASP A 13 -8.66 -11.01 1.33
CA ASP A 13 -7.83 -9.82 1.09
C ASP A 13 -8.61 -8.73 0.35
N LYS A 14 -9.62 -9.09 -0.45
CA LYS A 14 -10.53 -8.11 -1.08
C LYS A 14 -11.23 -7.22 -0.06
N THR A 15 -11.40 -7.67 1.19
CA THR A 15 -12.06 -6.90 2.23
C THR A 15 -11.28 -5.66 2.66
N PHE A 16 -9.96 -5.63 2.43
CA PHE A 16 -9.11 -4.46 2.69
C PHE A 16 -9.35 -3.31 1.70
N CYS A 17 -9.89 -3.61 0.51
CA CYS A 17 -10.15 -2.65 -0.55
C CYS A 17 -11.38 -1.79 -0.28
N ARG A 18 -11.22 -0.75 0.55
CA ARG A 18 -12.29 0.18 0.93
C ARG A 18 -11.76 1.62 0.96
N GLY A 19 -12.65 2.58 0.77
CA GLY A 19 -12.34 3.99 0.95
C GLY A 19 -11.47 4.62 -0.14
N ASN A 20 -11.28 3.97 -1.29
CA ASN A 20 -10.64 4.56 -2.49
C ASN A 20 -9.30 5.28 -2.21
N LEU A 21 -8.48 4.71 -1.33
CA LEU A 21 -7.10 5.15 -1.12
C LEU A 21 -6.23 4.58 -2.24
N GLU A 22 -5.57 5.45 -2.99
CA GLU A 22 -4.69 5.07 -4.12
C GLU A 22 -3.23 5.12 -3.66
N ILE A 23 -2.44 4.10 -4.03
CA ILE A 23 -1.04 3.96 -3.60
C ILE A 23 -0.18 3.76 -4.84
N PHE A 24 0.67 4.72 -5.19
CA PHE A 24 1.45 4.68 -6.42
C PHE A 24 2.91 4.35 -6.16
N TYR A 25 3.45 3.37 -6.90
CA TYR A 25 4.89 3.15 -7.03
C TYR A 25 5.33 3.42 -8.48
N PRO A 26 6.60 3.82 -8.69
CA PRO A 26 7.15 3.98 -10.03
C PRO A 26 6.95 2.72 -10.87
N GLU A 27 6.56 2.88 -12.14
CA GLU A 27 6.32 1.80 -13.12
C GLU A 27 5.16 0.83 -12.79
N LEU A 28 4.69 0.76 -11.55
CA LEU A 28 3.56 -0.09 -11.13
C LEU A 28 2.21 0.64 -11.22
N GLY A 29 2.20 1.97 -11.09
CA GLY A 29 0.96 2.72 -10.95
C GLY A 29 0.30 2.45 -9.60
N ASP A 30 -1.04 2.51 -9.56
CA ASP A 30 -1.82 2.25 -8.34
C ASP A 30 -1.81 0.76 -7.96
N VAL A 31 -1.32 0.47 -6.75
CA VAL A 31 -1.23 -0.87 -6.16
C VAL A 31 -2.14 -1.08 -4.96
N GLY A 32 -2.98 -0.11 -4.58
CA GLY A 32 -3.77 -0.16 -3.34
C GLY A 32 -4.67 -1.39 -3.18
N CYS A 33 -5.06 -2.00 -4.32
CA CYS A 33 -5.97 -3.15 -4.37
C CYS A 33 -5.49 -4.28 -5.27
N THR A 34 -4.18 -4.44 -5.43
CA THR A 34 -3.59 -5.47 -6.28
C THR A 34 -2.49 -6.25 -5.57
N TYR A 35 -2.28 -7.49 -6.00
CA TYR A 35 -1.07 -8.23 -5.65
C TYR A 35 0.10 -7.67 -6.45
N ILE A 36 1.21 -7.35 -5.77
CA ILE A 36 2.44 -6.96 -6.46
C ILE A 36 2.90 -8.10 -7.38
N PRO A 37 3.06 -7.85 -8.70
CA PRO A 37 3.44 -8.88 -9.65
C PRO A 37 4.84 -9.43 -9.35
N LYS A 38 5.09 -10.68 -9.78
CA LYS A 38 6.37 -11.38 -9.53
C LYS A 38 7.48 -10.99 -10.52
N CYS A 39 7.10 -10.50 -11.70
CA CYS A 39 8.02 -10.01 -12.72
C CYS A 39 8.82 -8.77 -12.25
N ASN A 40 9.88 -8.44 -12.99
CA ASN A 40 10.67 -7.20 -12.85
C ASN A 40 11.17 -6.89 -11.43
N ALA A 41 11.24 -7.92 -10.56
CA ALA A 41 11.67 -7.82 -9.17
C ALA A 41 10.96 -6.72 -8.35
N TYR A 42 9.71 -6.37 -8.67
CA TYR A 42 9.02 -5.23 -8.06
C TYR A 42 8.98 -5.24 -6.53
N ARG A 43 8.79 -6.41 -5.89
CA ARG A 43 8.86 -6.54 -4.42
C ARG A 43 10.22 -6.10 -3.86
N LYS A 44 11.31 -6.44 -4.55
CA LYS A 44 12.67 -6.03 -4.16
C LYS A 44 12.84 -4.52 -4.35
N ARG A 45 12.36 -3.98 -5.48
CA ARG A 45 12.44 -2.55 -5.78
C ARG A 45 11.68 -1.72 -4.75
N ILE A 46 10.44 -2.09 -4.42
CA ILE A 46 9.65 -1.50 -3.32
C ILE A 46 10.42 -1.53 -1.99
N SER A 47 11.14 -2.62 -1.71
CA SER A 47 11.81 -2.78 -0.40
C SER A 47 13.20 -2.13 -0.31
N LYS A 48 13.85 -1.83 -1.44
CA LYS A 48 15.29 -1.50 -1.49
C LYS A 48 15.63 -0.27 -2.32
N GLU A 49 14.79 0.12 -3.26
CA GLU A 49 15.07 1.18 -4.24
C GLU A 49 14.05 2.31 -4.12
N TRP A 50 12.76 1.97 -4.14
CA TRP A 50 11.67 2.91 -4.04
C TRP A 50 11.37 3.17 -2.57
N ILE A 51 11.63 4.40 -2.13
CA ILE A 51 11.54 4.81 -0.73
C ILE A 51 10.09 4.74 -0.25
N SER A 52 9.30 5.72 -0.67
CA SER A 52 7.91 5.90 -0.31
C SER A 52 7.02 5.77 -1.54
N PRO A 53 5.82 5.15 -1.44
CA PRO A 53 4.83 5.35 -2.47
C PRO A 53 4.26 6.76 -2.39
N GLU A 54 3.72 7.24 -3.49
CA GLU A 54 2.84 8.41 -3.49
C GLU A 54 1.43 7.97 -3.06
N VAL A 55 0.89 8.60 -2.02
CA VAL A 55 -0.45 8.29 -1.50
C VAL A 55 -1.44 9.37 -1.93
N ARG A 56 -2.55 8.96 -2.54
CA ARG A 56 -3.64 9.88 -2.93
C ARG A 56 -4.97 9.48 -2.29
N TYR A 57 -5.68 10.47 -1.77
CA TYR A 57 -7.02 10.31 -1.22
C TYR A 57 -7.93 11.42 -1.73
N GLN A 58 -8.59 11.18 -2.86
CA GLN A 58 -9.38 12.19 -3.57
C GLN A 58 -10.63 12.66 -2.79
N GLN A 59 -11.08 11.87 -1.81
CA GLN A 59 -12.28 12.13 -1.02
C GLN A 59 -11.99 12.92 0.27
N ALA A 60 -10.81 13.52 0.36
CA ALA A 60 -10.39 14.23 1.55
C ALA A 60 -11.12 15.56 1.74
N ASP A 61 -11.75 15.68 2.90
CA ASP A 61 -12.29 16.92 3.45
C ASP A 61 -11.16 17.84 3.94
N MET A 62 -11.16 19.09 3.45
CA MET A 62 -10.20 20.14 3.80
C MET A 62 -10.23 20.55 5.27
N ASN A 63 -11.33 20.32 5.98
CA ASN A 63 -11.49 20.68 7.39
C ASN A 63 -11.10 19.55 8.35
N LYS A 64 -10.60 18.44 7.84
CA LYS A 64 -10.21 17.28 8.64
C LYS A 64 -8.70 17.03 8.57
N LYS A 65 -8.21 16.39 9.62
CA LYS A 65 -6.87 15.79 9.66
C LYS A 65 -6.98 14.28 9.51
N TYR A 66 -5.95 13.69 8.93
CA TYR A 66 -5.89 12.28 8.63
C TYR A 66 -4.65 11.64 9.25
N VAL A 67 -4.75 10.34 9.46
CA VAL A 67 -3.65 9.48 9.89
C VAL A 67 -3.49 8.39 8.84
N LEU A 68 -2.27 8.24 8.33
CA LEU A 68 -1.90 7.16 7.43
C LEU A 68 -1.10 6.11 8.21
N ILE A 69 -1.53 4.86 8.14
CA ILE A 69 -0.82 3.73 8.76
C ILE A 69 -0.60 2.65 7.71
N MET A 70 0.64 2.19 7.57
CA MET A 70 1.00 1.03 6.76
C MET A 70 1.37 -0.13 7.68
N VAL A 71 0.69 -1.26 7.54
CA VAL A 71 0.78 -2.41 8.44
C VAL A 71 0.89 -3.70 7.65
N ASP A 72 1.79 -4.60 8.08
CA ASP A 72 1.82 -5.99 7.64
C ASP A 72 1.05 -6.89 8.63
N PRO A 73 -0.12 -7.42 8.24
CA PRO A 73 -0.93 -8.30 9.08
C PRO A 73 -0.38 -9.73 9.17
N ASP A 74 0.67 -10.04 8.41
CA ASP A 74 1.16 -11.38 8.16
C ASP A 74 2.60 -11.57 8.65
N ALA A 75 3.15 -10.67 9.48
CA ALA A 75 4.55 -10.76 9.93
C ALA A 75 4.80 -11.91 10.94
N PRO A 76 5.91 -12.68 10.83
CA PRO A 76 6.89 -12.66 9.75
C PRO A 76 6.47 -13.45 8.50
N SER A 77 5.46 -14.32 8.62
CA SER A 77 4.85 -15.01 7.48
C SER A 77 3.35 -15.20 7.66
N ARG A 78 2.60 -15.15 6.55
CA ARG A 78 1.14 -15.39 6.52
C ARG A 78 0.74 -16.71 7.17
N SER A 79 1.58 -17.75 7.04
CA SER A 79 1.36 -19.06 7.64
C SER A 79 1.54 -19.10 9.17
N ASN A 80 2.32 -18.18 9.74
CA ASN A 80 2.58 -18.08 11.17
C ASN A 80 2.76 -16.60 11.57
N PRO A 81 1.67 -15.82 11.63
CA PRO A 81 1.73 -14.36 11.76
C PRO A 81 1.94 -13.93 13.22
N LYS A 82 3.04 -14.39 13.83
CA LYS A 82 3.37 -14.20 15.26
C LYS A 82 3.49 -12.73 15.67
N TYR A 83 3.87 -11.85 14.76
CA TYR A 83 4.07 -10.42 15.01
C TYR A 83 2.99 -9.55 14.38
N ARG A 84 1.85 -10.14 13.99
CA ARG A 84 0.72 -9.31 13.53
C ARG A 84 0.26 -8.41 14.68
N PHE A 85 0.07 -7.12 14.47
CA PHE A 85 0.16 -6.32 13.26
C PHE A 85 1.48 -5.53 13.21
N TRP A 86 2.37 -5.79 12.24
CA TRP A 86 3.66 -5.11 12.17
C TRP A 86 3.54 -3.76 11.48
N ARG A 87 3.75 -2.68 12.23
CA ARG A 87 3.63 -1.31 11.72
C ARG A 87 4.88 -0.90 10.95
N HIS A 88 4.76 -0.75 9.64
CA HIS A 88 5.82 -0.18 8.80
C HIS A 88 5.88 1.33 8.96
N TRP A 89 4.75 2.02 8.80
CA TRP A 89 4.66 3.47 8.90
C TRP A 89 3.48 3.93 9.73
N ALA A 90 3.65 5.10 10.35
CA ALA A 90 2.57 5.91 10.90
C ALA A 90 2.91 7.38 10.66
N VAL A 91 2.01 8.06 9.94
CA VAL A 91 2.08 9.49 9.67
C VAL A 91 0.78 10.11 10.19
N THR A 92 0.89 11.10 11.06
CA THR A 92 -0.25 11.79 11.68
C THR A 92 -0.36 13.22 11.17
N ASP A 93 -1.44 13.90 11.56
CA ASP A 93 -1.65 15.33 11.28
C ASP A 93 -1.62 15.72 9.80
N ILE A 94 -2.02 14.79 8.91
CA ILE A 94 -2.07 15.03 7.47
C ILE A 94 -3.29 15.92 7.17
N SER A 95 -3.06 17.10 6.58
CA SER A 95 -4.11 17.94 6.00
C SER A 95 -4.15 17.79 4.48
N VAL A 96 -5.25 18.22 3.84
CA VAL A 96 -5.42 18.13 2.37
C VAL A 96 -4.32 18.85 1.59
N SER A 97 -3.81 19.97 2.10
CA SER A 97 -2.67 20.69 1.52
C SER A 97 -1.40 19.83 1.40
N THR A 98 -1.31 18.76 2.19
CA THR A 98 -0.14 17.89 2.34
C THR A 98 -0.45 16.47 1.84
N MET A 99 -1.58 16.25 1.16
CA MET A 99 -2.03 14.91 0.71
C MET A 99 -1.33 14.36 -0.54
N ASN A 100 -0.09 14.80 -0.79
CA ASN A 100 0.85 14.11 -1.66
C ASN A 100 2.06 13.77 -0.77
N ILE A 101 2.03 12.61 -0.13
CA ILE A 101 3.09 12.08 0.74
C ILE A 101 3.70 10.87 0.06
#